data_AF-A0A7I7LI47-F1
#
_entry.id   AF-A0A7I7LI47-F1
#
_cell.length_a   1.000
_cell.length_b   1.000
_cell.length_c   1.000
_cell.angle_alpha   90.00
_cell.angle_beta   90.00
_cell.angle_gamma   90.00
#
_symmetry.space_group_name_H-M   'P 1'
#
loop_
_entity.id
_entity.type
_entity.pdbx_description
1 polymer ?
#
loop_
_entity_poly.entity_id
_entity_poly.type
_entity_poly.pdbx_seq_one_letter_code
_entity_poly.pdbx_strand_id
1 'polypeptide(L)'
;MALDEHGHFGYRPMNDALVAALNDQVRDGLLRPEELRRMAIPVVARAEKDLRAPFAPRGWFEGLTIEQLDVFNAEDRFWAAFQSDGDAEAFGAQWADFARAALFPTLAAALDCGTGDPRATAFIERLEASVADRLASQPEPIRIPLASLVLAKRA
;
A
#
# COMPACT_ATOMS: atom_id res chain seq x y z
N MET A 1 -8.42 -4.30 -0.92
CA MET A 1 -8.21 -3.57 0.35
C MET A 1 -9.54 -3.07 0.87
N ALA A 2 -9.69 -3.05 2.18
CA ALA A 2 -10.86 -2.53 2.88
C ALA A 2 -10.43 -1.45 3.88
N LEU A 3 -11.39 -0.73 4.44
CA LEU A 3 -11.16 0.04 5.65
C LEU A 3 -11.37 -0.86 6.87
N ASP A 4 -10.59 -0.66 7.93
CA ASP A 4 -10.85 -1.33 9.21
C ASP A 4 -12.13 -0.81 9.87
N GLU A 5 -12.52 -1.40 11.01
CA GLU A 5 -13.74 -1.05 11.76
C GLU A 5 -13.77 0.42 12.22
N HIS A 6 -12.63 1.11 12.23
CA HIS A 6 -12.50 2.53 12.56
C HIS A 6 -12.40 3.42 11.32
N GLY A 7 -12.49 2.86 10.11
CA GLY A 7 -12.39 3.59 8.86
C GLY A 7 -10.95 3.87 8.41
N HIS A 8 -9.95 3.18 8.96
CA HIS A 8 -8.56 3.37 8.56
C HIS A 8 -8.16 2.49 7.37
N PHE A 9 -7.32 3.04 6.49
CA PHE A 9 -6.74 2.34 5.34
C PHE A 9 -5.74 1.24 5.71
N GLY A 10 -5.14 1.30 6.91
CA GLY A 10 -3.99 0.48 7.29
C GLY A 10 -2.66 1.04 6.79
N TYR A 11 -1.62 0.21 6.80
CA TYR A 11 -0.29 0.50 6.23
C TYR A 11 0.42 1.77 6.73
N ARG A 12 0.02 2.33 7.88
CA ARG A 12 0.50 3.64 8.35
C ARG A 12 2.03 3.72 8.47
N PRO A 13 2.74 2.79 9.15
CA PRO A 13 4.20 2.88 9.25
C PRO A 13 4.91 2.89 7.89
N MET A 14 4.46 2.04 6.96
CA MET A 14 4.97 2.00 5.59
C MET A 14 4.69 3.29 4.82
N ASN A 15 3.48 3.86 4.94
CA ASN A 15 3.11 5.11 4.28
C ASN A 15 3.92 6.29 4.82
N ASP A 16 4.12 6.37 6.13
CA ASP A 16 4.92 7.41 6.77
C ASP A 16 6.39 7.30 6.34
N ALA A 17 6.95 6.09 6.28
CA ALA A 17 8.30 5.83 5.76
C ALA A 17 8.44 6.23 4.28
N LEU A 18 7.46 5.88 3.44
CA LEU A 18 7.43 6.23 2.01
C LEU A 18 7.41 7.75 1.78
N VAL A 19 6.53 8.47 2.50
CA VAL A 19 6.42 9.93 2.41
C VAL A 19 7.71 10.59 2.88
N ALA A 20 8.30 10.12 3.99
CA ALA A 20 9.57 10.65 4.48
C ALA A 20 10.71 10.43 3.48
N ALA A 21 10.82 9.23 2.90
CA ALA A 21 11.84 8.91 1.89
C ALA A 21 11.70 9.76 0.61
N LEU A 22 10.47 9.99 0.14
CA LEU A 22 10.23 10.90 -1.00
C LEU A 22 10.67 12.34 -0.69
N ASN A 23 10.39 12.83 0.52
CA ASN A 23 10.81 14.16 0.95
C ASN A 23 12.33 14.28 1.08
N ASP A 24 13.02 13.23 1.53
CA ASP A 24 14.48 13.18 1.56
C ASP A 24 15.06 13.28 0.15
N GLN A 25 14.52 12.53 -0.82
CA GLN A 25 14.99 12.61 -2.19
C GLN A 25 14.77 13.98 -2.84
N VAL A 26 13.72 14.72 -2.45
CA VAL A 26 13.57 16.12 -2.84
C VAL A 26 14.64 17.00 -2.20
N ARG A 27 14.88 16.84 -0.91
CA ARG A 27 15.91 17.59 -0.17
C ARG A 27 17.30 17.39 -0.78
N ASP A 28 17.60 16.16 -1.18
CA ASP A 28 18.88 15.75 -1.75
C ASP A 28 19.01 16.07 -3.25
N GLY A 29 17.98 16.66 -3.87
CA GLY A 29 17.99 17.09 -5.27
C GLY A 29 17.83 15.95 -6.29
N LEU A 30 17.41 14.77 -5.86
CA LEU A 30 17.21 13.59 -6.71
C LEU A 30 15.81 13.57 -7.35
N LEU A 31 14.83 14.09 -6.62
CA LEU A 31 13.45 14.26 -7.05
C LEU A 31 13.09 15.74 -7.13
N ARG A 32 12.45 16.19 -8.22
CA ARG A 32 11.98 17.57 -8.32
C ARG A 32 10.71 17.76 -7.48
N PRO A 33 10.50 18.93 -6.85
CA PRO A 33 9.27 19.21 -6.12
C PRO A 33 8.01 19.05 -6.99
N GLU A 34 8.09 19.36 -8.28
CA GLU A 34 6.99 19.24 -9.24
C GLU A 34 6.66 17.78 -9.58
N GLU A 35 7.68 16.91 -9.63
CA GLU A 35 7.50 15.47 -9.80
C GLU A 35 6.80 14.89 -8.58
N LEU A 36 7.24 15.25 -7.36
CA LEU A 36 6.60 14.81 -6.13
C LEU A 36 5.12 15.24 -6.05
N ARG A 37 4.80 16.48 -6.46
CA ARG A 37 3.40 16.95 -6.48
C ARG A 37 2.51 16.20 -7.49
N ARG A 38 3.10 15.64 -8.56
CA ARG A 38 2.38 14.82 -9.56
C ARG A 38 2.19 13.38 -9.11
N MET A 39 2.99 12.89 -8.15
CA MET A 39 2.88 11.52 -7.66
C MET A 39 1.56 11.31 -6.92
N ALA A 40 0.79 10.34 -7.39
CA ALA A 40 -0.41 9.86 -6.73
C ALA A 40 -0.53 8.34 -6.93
N ILE A 41 -0.87 7.62 -5.87
CA ILE A 41 -1.24 6.21 -5.93
C ILE A 41 -2.76 6.15 -6.02
N PRO A 42 -3.36 5.80 -7.18
CA PRO A 42 -4.80 5.87 -7.39
C PRO A 42 -5.53 4.66 -6.80
N VAL A 43 -5.33 4.43 -5.49
CA VAL A 43 -5.82 3.25 -4.79
C VAL A 43 -6.74 3.67 -3.66
N VAL A 44 -7.93 3.07 -3.63
CA VAL A 44 -8.99 3.38 -2.67
C VAL A 44 -9.39 2.11 -1.92
N ALA A 45 -9.22 2.12 -0.59
CA ALA A 45 -9.81 1.12 0.28
C ALA A 45 -11.29 1.46 0.54
N ARG A 46 -12.15 0.45 0.52
CA ARG A 46 -13.61 0.61 0.67
C ARG A 46 -14.09 0.10 2.02
N ALA A 47 -15.01 0.82 2.65
CA ALA A 47 -15.73 0.28 3.81
C ALA A 47 -16.72 -0.82 3.36
N GLU A 48 -17.16 -1.65 4.31
CA GLU A 48 -18.28 -2.59 4.07
C GLU A 48 -19.51 -1.89 3.49
N LYS A 49 -19.82 -0.68 3.99
CA LYS A 49 -20.94 0.12 3.47
C LYS A 49 -20.79 0.43 1.98
N ASP A 50 -19.59 0.77 1.52
CA ASP A 50 -19.33 1.08 0.11
C ASP A 50 -19.44 -0.19 -0.75
N LEU A 51 -18.99 -1.33 -0.22
CA LEU A 51 -19.10 -2.63 -0.88
C LEU A 51 -20.57 -3.08 -1.02
N ARG A 52 -21.41 -2.81 -0.01
CA ARG A 52 -22.85 -3.10 -0.04
C ARG A 52 -23.68 -2.07 -0.79
N ALA A 53 -23.14 -0.87 -1.06
CA ALA A 53 -23.90 0.25 -1.60
C ALA A 53 -24.67 -0.07 -2.89
N PRO A 54 -24.11 -0.80 -3.88
CA PRO A 54 -24.85 -1.13 -5.11
C PRO A 54 -26.05 -2.06 -4.88
N PHE A 55 -25.98 -2.93 -3.86
CA PHE A 55 -27.00 -3.94 -3.57
C PHE A 55 -28.12 -3.39 -2.67
N ALA A 56 -27.86 -2.32 -1.93
CA ALA A 56 -28.83 -1.73 -1.02
C ALA A 56 -29.99 -1.03 -1.76
N PRO A 57 -31.20 -1.02 -1.20
CA PRO A 57 -31.64 -1.78 -0.01
C PRO A 57 -32.13 -3.20 -0.36
N ARG A 58 -32.26 -3.55 -1.64
CA ARG A 58 -32.98 -4.76 -2.09
C ARG A 58 -32.15 -6.05 -2.06
N GLY A 59 -30.85 -5.96 -1.84
CA GLY A 59 -29.91 -7.07 -1.85
C GLY A 59 -29.40 -7.49 -3.24
N TRP A 60 -29.82 -6.81 -4.32
CA TRP A 60 -29.49 -7.20 -5.70
C TRP A 60 -29.00 -6.02 -6.54
N PHE A 61 -27.98 -6.26 -7.36
CA PHE A 61 -27.47 -5.32 -8.36
C PHE A 61 -27.10 -6.07 -9.63
N GLU A 62 -27.67 -5.69 -10.78
CA GLU A 62 -27.34 -6.29 -12.09
C GLU A 62 -27.34 -7.84 -12.11
N GLY A 63 -28.30 -8.46 -11.42
CA GLY A 63 -28.44 -9.92 -11.34
C GLY A 63 -27.49 -10.62 -10.36
N LEU A 64 -26.68 -9.89 -9.60
CA LEU A 64 -25.81 -10.39 -8.55
C LEU A 64 -26.36 -10.07 -7.16
N THR A 65 -26.05 -10.92 -6.18
CA THR A 65 -26.24 -10.69 -4.74
C THR A 65 -24.95 -11.01 -3.99
N ILE A 66 -24.73 -10.36 -2.84
CA ILE A 66 -23.68 -10.75 -1.90
C ILE A 66 -24.17 -11.98 -1.13
N GLU A 67 -23.49 -13.11 -1.28
CA GLU A 67 -23.73 -14.33 -0.51
C GLU A 67 -22.98 -14.29 0.82
N GLN A 68 -21.71 -13.88 0.77
CA GLN A 68 -20.85 -13.73 1.93
C GLN A 68 -19.97 -12.48 1.77
N LEU A 69 -19.76 -11.76 2.87
CA LEU A 69 -18.82 -10.64 2.97
C LEU A 69 -18.17 -10.68 4.35
N ASP A 70 -16.84 -10.75 4.37
CA ASP A 70 -16.02 -10.64 5.57
C ASP A 70 -15.05 -9.46 5.41
N VAL A 71 -14.91 -8.65 6.45
CA VAL A 71 -13.86 -7.63 6.58
C VAL A 71 -12.94 -8.06 7.71
N PHE A 72 -11.64 -8.11 7.45
CA PHE A 72 -10.65 -8.61 8.41
C PHE A 72 -9.29 -7.97 8.20
N ASN A 73 -8.45 -7.98 9.24
CA ASN A 73 -7.03 -7.66 9.10
C ASN A 73 -6.27 -8.95 8.77
N ALA A 74 -5.52 -8.94 7.67
CA ALA A 74 -4.59 -10.03 7.40
C ALA A 74 -3.45 -10.04 8.43
N GLU A 75 -2.89 -11.22 8.63
CA GLU A 75 -1.71 -11.41 9.46
C GLU A 75 -0.51 -10.67 8.86
N ASP A 76 0.14 -9.84 9.68
CA ASP A 76 1.44 -9.27 9.36
C ASP A 76 2.53 -10.31 9.59
N ARG A 77 2.83 -11.07 8.54
CA ARG A 77 3.84 -12.14 8.60
C ARG A 77 5.26 -11.62 8.75
N PHE A 78 5.54 -10.41 8.28
CA PHE A 78 6.87 -9.80 8.40
C PHE A 78 7.11 -9.40 9.85
N TRP A 79 6.10 -8.82 10.51
CA TRP A 79 6.13 -8.59 11.95
C TRP A 79 6.25 -9.89 12.75
N ALA A 80 5.48 -10.92 12.42
CA ALA A 80 5.55 -12.21 13.10
C ALA A 80 6.95 -12.86 13.00
N ALA A 81 7.58 -12.77 11.82
CA ALA A 81 8.96 -13.22 11.62
C ALA A 81 9.94 -12.42 12.50
N PHE A 82 9.86 -11.09 12.45
CA PHE A 82 10.68 -10.21 13.30
C PHE A 82 10.53 -10.49 14.80
N GLN A 83 9.31 -10.76 15.27
CA GLN A 83 9.09 -11.14 16.67
C GLN A 83 9.76 -12.48 17.04
N SER A 84 9.99 -13.35 16.06
CA SER A 84 10.61 -14.66 16.24
C SER A 84 12.14 -14.61 16.18
N ASP A 85 12.73 -13.85 15.25
CA ASP A 85 14.18 -13.85 14.99
C ASP A 85 14.90 -12.54 15.35
N GLY A 86 14.16 -11.45 15.53
CA GLY A 86 14.70 -10.12 15.83
C GLY A 86 15.41 -9.44 14.65
N ASP A 87 15.26 -9.96 13.42
CA ASP A 87 15.95 -9.44 12.24
C ASP A 87 15.23 -8.21 11.66
N ALA A 88 15.63 -7.03 12.15
CA ALA A 88 15.05 -5.76 11.73
C ALA A 88 15.35 -5.42 10.26
N GLU A 89 16.51 -5.83 9.75
CA GLU A 89 16.91 -5.60 8.36
C GLU A 89 16.02 -6.41 7.41
N ALA A 90 15.78 -7.69 7.73
CA ALA A 90 14.85 -8.52 6.97
C ALA A 90 13.41 -7.95 7.02
N PHE A 91 12.96 -7.46 8.17
CA PHE A 91 11.66 -6.79 8.31
C PHE A 91 11.54 -5.57 7.38
N GLY A 92 12.53 -4.68 7.41
CA GLY A 92 12.55 -3.47 6.58
C GLY A 92 12.59 -3.82 5.09
N ALA A 93 13.46 -4.75 4.70
CA ALA A 93 13.61 -5.20 3.31
C ALA A 93 12.30 -5.82 2.77
N GLN A 94 11.64 -6.71 3.52
CA GLN A 94 10.40 -7.35 3.06
C GLN A 94 9.26 -6.35 2.81
N TRP A 95 9.12 -5.34 3.68
CA TRP A 95 8.14 -4.28 3.47
C TRP A 95 8.52 -3.34 2.31
N ALA A 96 9.80 -3.03 2.14
CA ALA A 96 10.28 -2.21 1.02
C ALA A 96 10.11 -2.91 -0.32
N ASP A 97 10.43 -4.21 -0.42
CA ASP A 97 10.24 -5.05 -1.60
C ASP A 97 8.75 -5.08 -2.01
N PHE A 98 7.86 -5.25 -1.03
CA PHE A 98 6.42 -5.18 -1.25
C PHE A 98 6.00 -3.82 -1.85
N ALA A 99 6.46 -2.72 -1.24
CA ALA A 99 6.15 -1.37 -1.72
C ALA A 99 6.74 -1.11 -3.11
N ARG A 100 7.95 -1.59 -3.38
CA ARG A 100 8.61 -1.49 -4.69
C ARG A 100 7.79 -2.17 -5.77
N ALA A 101 7.39 -3.41 -5.54
CA ALA A 101 6.64 -4.17 -6.53
C ALA A 101 5.24 -3.57 -6.79
N ALA A 102 4.55 -3.09 -5.74
CA ALA A 102 3.17 -2.67 -5.84
C ALA A 102 2.98 -1.18 -6.20
N LEU A 103 3.85 -0.29 -5.74
CA LEU A 103 3.61 1.15 -5.74
C LEU A 103 4.58 1.92 -6.64
N PHE A 104 5.87 1.56 -6.63
CA PHE A 104 6.91 2.42 -7.20
C PHE A 104 6.82 2.62 -8.73
N PRO A 105 6.36 1.66 -9.55
CA PRO A 105 6.12 1.92 -10.97
C PRO A 105 5.14 3.08 -11.22
N THR A 106 4.11 3.22 -10.38
CA THR A 106 3.14 4.32 -10.48
C THR A 106 3.77 5.65 -10.10
N LEU A 107 4.64 5.67 -9.09
CA LEU A 107 5.38 6.88 -8.70
C LEU A 107 6.39 7.29 -9.79
N ALA A 108 7.13 6.33 -10.32
CA ALA A 108 8.13 6.55 -11.36
C ALA A 108 7.51 7.10 -12.66
N ALA A 109 6.25 6.75 -12.97
CA ALA A 109 5.53 7.31 -14.10
C ALA A 109 5.26 8.83 -13.99
N ALA A 110 5.39 9.41 -12.78
CA ALA A 110 5.27 10.85 -12.55
C ALA A 110 6.60 11.60 -12.72
N LEU A 111 7.72 10.92 -13.00
CA LEU A 111 8.99 11.60 -13.29
C LEU A 111 8.90 12.36 -14.63
N ASP A 112 9.75 13.37 -14.80
CA ASP A 112 9.89 14.09 -16.07
C ASP A 112 10.61 13.26 -17.14
N CYS A 113 11.40 12.27 -16.71
CA CYS A 113 12.05 11.32 -17.60
C CYS A 113 11.12 10.15 -17.92
N GLY A 114 11.44 9.39 -18.98
CA GLY A 114 10.73 8.15 -19.28
C GLY A 114 10.96 7.07 -18.22
N THR A 115 10.04 6.12 -18.10
CA THR A 115 10.18 4.98 -17.16
C THR A 115 11.32 4.02 -17.49
N GLY A 116 11.81 4.03 -18.74
CA GLY A 116 13.02 3.31 -19.16
C GLY A 116 14.33 4.08 -18.99
N ASP A 117 14.27 5.32 -18.49
CA ASP A 117 15.46 6.13 -18.23
C ASP A 117 16.22 5.57 -17.01
N PRO A 118 17.56 5.47 -17.04
CA PRO A 118 18.35 5.05 -15.86
C PRO A 118 18.05 5.85 -14.59
N ARG A 119 17.62 7.11 -14.71
CA ARG A 119 17.17 7.93 -13.59
C ARG A 119 15.94 7.34 -12.89
N ALA A 120 14.99 6.76 -13.63
CA ALA A 120 13.82 6.12 -13.05
C ALA A 120 14.20 4.89 -12.23
N THR A 121 15.16 4.09 -12.73
CA THR A 121 15.72 2.96 -11.97
C THR A 121 16.42 3.42 -10.69
N ALA A 122 17.27 4.45 -10.79
CA ALA A 122 17.98 4.99 -9.63
C ALA A 122 17.02 5.60 -8.58
N PHE A 123 15.94 6.24 -9.03
CA PHE A 123 14.87 6.72 -8.15
C PHE A 123 14.22 5.57 -7.36
N ILE A 124 13.85 4.48 -8.04
CA ILE A 124 13.24 3.29 -7.44
C ILE A 124 14.19 2.63 -6.43
N GLU A 125 15.44 2.39 -6.80
CA GLU A 125 16.44 1.73 -5.93
C GLU A 125 16.71 2.55 -4.65
N ARG A 126 16.86 3.87 -4.78
CA ARG A 126 17.06 4.74 -3.62
C ARG A 126 15.82 4.82 -2.73
N LEU A 127 14.63 4.78 -3.33
CA LEU A 127 13.39 4.86 -2.57
C LEU A 127 13.19 3.58 -1.76
N GLU A 128 13.46 2.43 -2.35
CA GLU A 128 13.42 1.12 -1.68
C GLU A 128 14.38 1.08 -0.50
N ALA A 129 15.66 1.40 -0.72
CA ALA A 129 16.65 1.40 0.35
C ALA A 129 16.24 2.34 1.50
N SER A 130 15.78 3.55 1.17
CA SER A 130 15.35 4.53 2.18
C SER A 130 14.12 4.06 2.97
N VAL A 131 13.18 3.37 2.34
CA VAL A 131 12.01 2.80 3.03
C VAL A 131 12.43 1.63 3.91
N ALA A 132 13.30 0.74 3.40
CA ALA A 132 13.83 -0.39 4.15
C ALA A 132 14.54 0.07 5.43
N ASP A 133 15.50 0.99 5.31
CA ASP A 133 16.28 1.53 6.44
C ASP A 133 15.37 2.15 7.50
N ARG A 134 14.34 2.91 7.07
CA ARG A 134 13.39 3.55 7.97
C ARG A 134 12.56 2.53 8.75
N LEU A 135 12.04 1.52 8.08
CA LEU A 135 11.24 0.47 8.71
C LEU A 135 12.09 -0.45 9.60
N ALA A 136 13.34 -0.71 9.24
CA ALA A 136 14.29 -1.45 10.07
C ALA A 136 14.70 -0.68 11.32
N SER A 137 14.80 0.65 11.25
CA SER A 137 15.21 1.47 12.41
C SER A 137 14.18 1.51 13.55
N GLN A 138 12.90 1.28 13.22
CA GLN A 138 11.81 1.24 14.19
C GLN A 138 10.71 0.28 13.70
N PRO A 139 10.91 -1.05 13.83
CA PRO A 139 9.92 -2.03 13.40
C PRO A 139 8.63 -1.89 14.20
N GLU A 140 7.49 -1.85 13.52
CA GLU A 140 6.16 -1.75 14.12
C GLU A 140 5.17 -2.68 13.39
N PRO A 141 4.18 -3.26 14.08
CA PRO A 141 3.16 -4.09 13.43
C PRO A 141 2.32 -3.25 12.47
N ILE A 142 2.10 -3.75 11.27
CA ILE A 142 1.32 -3.07 10.23
C ILE A 142 -0.05 -3.71 10.09
N ARG A 143 -1.11 -2.89 10.19
CA ARG A 143 -2.47 -3.34 9.89
C ARG A 143 -2.69 -3.47 8.38
N ILE A 144 -3.29 -4.58 7.96
CA ILE A 144 -3.52 -4.96 6.57
C ILE A 144 -5.03 -5.26 6.36
N PRO A 145 -5.91 -4.24 6.30
CA PRO A 145 -7.35 -4.47 6.23
C PRO A 145 -7.78 -4.90 4.82
N LEU A 146 -8.49 -6.02 4.75
CA LEU A 146 -8.99 -6.65 3.53
C LEU A 146 -10.48 -6.96 3.65
N ALA A 147 -11.10 -7.20 2.49
CA ALA A 147 -12.46 -7.73 2.41
C ALA A 147 -12.48 -8.90 1.42
N SER A 148 -13.16 -9.99 1.78
CA SER A 148 -13.48 -11.11 0.89
C SER A 148 -14.97 -11.14 0.61
N LEU A 149 -15.34 -11.27 -0.66
CA LEU A 149 -16.73 -11.28 -1.11
C LEU A 149 -17.01 -12.51 -1.98
N VAL A 150 -18.12 -13.18 -1.70
CA VAL A 150 -18.72 -14.18 -2.59
C VAL A 150 -19.97 -13.56 -3.21
N LEU A 151 -19.97 -13.46 -4.54
CA LEU A 151 -21.10 -12.94 -5.31
C LEU A 151 -21.79 -14.09 -6.03
N ALA A 152 -23.09 -14.25 -5.79
CA ALA A 152 -23.93 -15.24 -6.48
C ALA A 152 -24.72 -14.56 -7.60
N LYS A 153 -24.72 -15.18 -8.79
CA LYS A 153 -25.59 -14.78 -9.89
C LYS A 153 -26.94 -15.47 -9.75
N ARG A 154 -28.03 -14.75 -10.02
CA ARG A 154 -29.37 -15.34 -10.06
C ARG A 154 -29.41 -16.48 -11.08
N ALA A 155 -29.92 -17.64 -10.66
CA ALA A 155 -30.19 -18.79 -11.52
C ALA A 155 -31.28 -18.47 -12.56
#